data_AF-A0A5K3EIS9-F1
#
_entry.id   AF-A0A5K3EIS9-F1
#
_cell.length_a   1.000
_cell.length_b   1.000
_cell.length_c   1.000
_cell.angle_alpha   90.00
_cell.angle_beta   90.00
_cell.angle_gamma   90.00
#
_symmetry.space_group_name_H-M   'P 1'
#
loop_
_entity.id
_entity.type
_entity.pdbx_description
1 polymer ?
#
loop_
_entity_poly.entity_id
_entity_poly.type
_entity_poly.pdbx_seq_one_letter_code
_entity_poly.pdbx_strand_id
1 'polypeptide(L)'
;MLRVRPWNRLGLTVRWLNQEYVQEFPVELQPPVHMPIVYGPIDSPESVVQSFHKPGAKCHLCQKPFEVESHHALTVLTCPANCENGFWHVICLAKHLTHNEQELLPLNGLCPSCKSADLLWPDLLKNQKRLV
;
A
#
# COMPACT_ATOMS: atom_id res chain seq x y z
N MET A 1 4.16 8.42 -19.71
CA MET A 1 3.24 7.38 -19.18
C MET A 1 3.23 7.35 -17.65
N LEU A 2 4.36 7.13 -16.96
CA LEU A 2 4.39 6.93 -15.49
C LEU A 2 3.89 8.12 -14.65
N ARG A 3 3.82 9.32 -15.23
CA ARG A 3 3.37 10.56 -14.57
C ARG A 3 1.90 10.91 -14.84
N VAL A 4 1.19 10.16 -15.70
CA VAL A 4 -0.22 10.39 -16.03
C VAL A 4 -1.14 9.33 -15.44
N ARG A 5 -2.42 9.64 -15.27
CA ARG A 5 -3.43 8.69 -14.79
C ARG A 5 -3.74 7.62 -15.86
N PRO A 6 -4.07 6.38 -15.45
CA PRO A 6 -4.08 5.86 -14.07
C PRO A 6 -2.70 5.53 -13.46
N TRP A 7 -1.61 5.47 -14.24
CA TRP A 7 -0.32 4.92 -13.81
C TRP A 7 0.33 5.65 -12.62
N ASN A 8 0.18 6.97 -12.54
CA ASN A 8 0.84 7.80 -11.54
C ASN A 8 0.33 7.65 -10.09
N ARG A 9 -0.60 6.71 -9.85
CA ARG A 9 -1.07 6.35 -8.51
C ARG A 9 -0.91 4.86 -8.20
N LEU A 10 -0.35 4.10 -9.13
CA LEU A 10 -0.07 2.69 -8.94
C LEU A 10 1.27 2.52 -8.21
N GLY A 11 1.34 1.51 -7.35
CA GLY A 11 2.55 1.11 -6.64
C GLY A 11 3.57 0.41 -7.51
N LEU A 12 3.96 1.03 -8.63
CA LEU A 12 4.89 0.45 -9.59
C LEU A 12 6.33 0.57 -9.11
N THR A 13 7.18 -0.27 -9.70
CA THR A 13 8.63 -0.20 -9.59
C THR A 13 9.18 -0.26 -11.01
N VAL A 14 10.07 0.67 -11.37
CA VAL A 14 10.80 0.60 -12.64
C VAL A 14 12.05 -0.23 -12.39
N ARG A 15 12.20 -1.39 -13.05
CA ARG A 15 13.36 -2.27 -12.86
C ARG A 15 14.14 -2.43 -14.16
N TRP A 16 15.41 -2.08 -14.13
CA TRP A 16 16.36 -2.37 -15.19
C TRP A 16 16.97 -3.75 -14.97
N LEU A 17 16.58 -4.74 -15.79
CA LEU A 17 17.05 -6.12 -15.66
C LEU A 17 18.47 -6.30 -16.18
N ASN A 18 18.80 -5.66 -17.30
CA ASN A 18 20.14 -5.62 -17.88
C ASN A 18 20.64 -4.16 -17.85
N GLN A 19 21.84 -3.97 -17.29
CA GLN A 19 22.47 -2.66 -17.13
C GLN A 19 22.84 -2.01 -18.48
N GLU A 20 23.07 -2.80 -19.53
CA GLU A 20 23.41 -2.30 -20.86
C GLU A 20 22.28 -1.49 -21.51
N TYR A 21 21.03 -1.71 -21.09
CA TYR A 21 19.86 -0.99 -21.61
C TYR A 21 19.41 0.18 -20.73
N VAL A 22 20.12 0.47 -19.64
CA VAL A 22 19.74 1.55 -18.74
C VAL A 22 19.77 2.88 -19.48
N GLN A 23 18.67 3.62 -19.36
CA GLN A 23 18.56 4.98 -19.86
C GLN A 23 18.19 5.90 -18.71
N GLU A 24 18.84 7.06 -18.65
CA GLU A 24 18.45 8.11 -17.72
C GLU A 24 17.13 8.74 -18.18
N PHE A 25 16.22 8.94 -17.23
CA PHE A 25 15.03 9.72 -17.49
C PHE A 25 15.42 11.19 -17.55
N PRO A 26 14.94 11.96 -18.56
CA PRO A 26 15.03 13.42 -18.51
C PRO A 26 14.47 13.92 -17.18
N VAL A 27 15.07 14.97 -16.62
CA VAL A 27 14.72 15.51 -15.28
C VAL A 27 13.21 15.73 -15.13
N GLU A 28 12.59 16.30 -16.16
CA GLU A 28 11.14 16.59 -16.18
C GLU A 28 10.24 15.34 -16.31
N LEU A 29 10.82 14.21 -16.69
CA LEU A 29 10.13 12.95 -16.96
C LEU A 29 10.49 11.83 -15.99
N GLN A 30 11.20 12.16 -14.90
CA GLN A 30 11.48 11.19 -13.85
C GLN A 30 10.18 10.56 -13.30
N PRO A 31 10.20 9.26 -12.96
CA PRO A 31 9.09 8.63 -12.28
C PRO A 31 8.69 9.39 -10.99
N PRO A 32 7.41 9.33 -10.58
CA PRO A 32 7.00 9.88 -9.30
C PRO A 32 7.80 9.30 -8.12
N VAL A 33 7.94 10.05 -7.03
CA VAL A 33 8.76 9.67 -5.85
C VAL A 33 8.38 8.30 -5.24
N HIS A 34 7.12 7.92 -5.31
CA HIS A 34 6.64 6.62 -4.80
C HIS A 34 6.94 5.43 -5.74
N MET A 35 7.52 5.69 -6.91
CA MET A 35 7.83 4.70 -7.93
C MET A 35 9.35 4.54 -8.04
N PRO A 36 9.96 3.65 -7.25
CA PRO A 36 11.41 3.52 -7.22
C PRO A 36 11.95 2.96 -8.53
N ILE A 37 13.14 3.43 -8.92
CA ILE A 37 13.96 2.82 -9.97
C ILE A 37 14.95 1.88 -9.29
N VAL A 38 14.97 0.61 -9.72
CA VAL A 38 15.83 -0.44 -9.17
C VAL A 38 16.54 -1.19 -10.30
N TYR A 39 17.57 -1.95 -9.97
CA TYR A 39 18.44 -2.64 -10.93
C TYR A 39 18.60 -4.11 -10.57
N GLY A 40 18.87 -4.94 -11.57
CA GLY A 40 19.14 -6.36 -11.41
C GLY A 40 17.95 -7.28 -11.73
N PRO A 41 18.16 -8.61 -11.68
CA PRO A 41 17.14 -9.61 -12.01
C PRO A 41 15.97 -9.55 -11.03
N ILE A 42 14.81 -10.09 -11.41
CA ILE A 42 13.66 -10.21 -10.50
C ILE A 42 13.93 -11.39 -9.57
N ASP A 43 14.11 -11.11 -8.28
CA ASP A 43 13.90 -12.13 -7.26
C ASP A 43 12.41 -12.45 -7.24
N SER A 44 12.05 -13.73 -7.29
CA SER A 44 10.69 -14.17 -7.00
C SER A 44 10.59 -14.35 -5.48
N PRO A 45 10.24 -13.32 -4.68
CA PRO A 45 9.97 -13.57 -3.28
C PRO A 45 8.80 -14.55 -3.22
N GLU A 46 8.97 -15.63 -2.47
CA GLU A 46 7.82 -16.42 -2.05
C GLU A 46 6.81 -15.45 -1.45
N SER A 47 5.55 -15.53 -1.89
CA SER A 47 4.50 -14.68 -1.34
C SER A 47 4.22 -15.12 0.10
N VAL A 48 5.01 -14.63 1.05
CA VAL A 48 4.79 -14.89 2.47
C VAL A 48 3.63 -14.00 2.91
N VAL A 49 2.42 -14.53 2.77
CA VAL A 49 1.22 -13.89 3.32
C VAL A 49 1.32 -13.96 4.83
N GLN A 50 1.60 -12.82 5.47
CA GLN A 50 1.67 -12.75 6.93
C GLN A 50 0.27 -12.96 7.52
N SER A 51 0.18 -13.83 8.53
CA SER A 51 -1.06 -14.01 9.29
C SER A 51 -1.31 -12.82 10.21
N PHE A 52 -2.59 -12.44 10.34
CA PHE A 52 -3.05 -11.47 11.31
C PHE A 52 -3.73 -12.20 12.46
N HIS A 53 -3.09 -12.22 13.63
CA HIS A 53 -3.65 -12.80 14.84
C HIS A 53 -3.63 -11.77 15.98
N LYS A 54 -4.74 -11.06 16.17
CA LYS A 54 -4.94 -10.17 17.32
C LYS A 54 -6.39 -10.31 17.81
N PRO A 55 -6.65 -11.12 18.85
CA PRO A 55 -7.99 -11.35 19.38
C PRO A 55 -8.66 -10.03 19.77
N GLY A 56 -9.92 -9.86 19.38
CA GLY A 56 -10.69 -8.65 19.70
C GLY A 56 -10.26 -7.38 18.95
N ALA A 57 -9.30 -7.46 18.02
CA ALA A 57 -8.97 -6.33 17.18
C ALA A 57 -10.16 -5.94 16.29
N LYS A 58 -10.37 -4.63 16.14
CA LYS A 58 -11.43 -4.05 15.31
C LYS A 58 -10.82 -3.03 14.37
N CYS A 59 -11.47 -2.82 13.23
CA CYS A 59 -11.06 -1.75 12.33
C CYS A 59 -11.28 -0.40 13.01
N HIS A 60 -10.24 0.42 13.10
CA HIS A 60 -10.32 1.73 13.76
C HIS A 60 -11.26 2.73 13.05
N LEU A 61 -11.60 2.51 11.79
CA LEU A 61 -12.46 3.42 11.02
C LEU A 61 -13.95 3.05 11.10
N CYS A 62 -14.29 1.77 10.94
CA CYS A 62 -15.70 1.33 10.98
C CYS A 62 -16.11 0.66 12.30
N GLN A 63 -15.16 0.43 13.21
CA GLN A 63 -15.35 -0.20 14.53
C GLN A 63 -15.90 -1.63 14.49
N LYS A 64 -15.97 -2.25 13.30
CA LYS A 64 -16.36 -3.65 13.14
C LYS A 64 -15.17 -4.57 13.37
N PRO A 65 -15.40 -5.76 13.95
CA PRO A 65 -14.38 -6.81 14.03
C PRO A 65 -13.98 -7.30 12.63
N PHE A 66 -12.84 -7.95 12.57
CA PHE A 66 -12.33 -8.61 11.38
C PHE A 66 -12.89 -10.04 11.33
N GLU A 67 -13.86 -10.29 10.45
CA GLU A 67 -14.59 -11.58 10.37
C GLU A 67 -14.31 -12.31 9.05
N VAL A 68 -14.15 -13.63 9.11
CA VAL A 68 -13.77 -14.49 7.97
C VAL A 68 -14.86 -14.56 6.88
N GLU A 69 -16.13 -14.38 7.26
CA GLU A 69 -17.28 -14.58 6.37
C GLU A 69 -17.48 -13.47 5.33
N SER A 70 -16.84 -12.30 5.51
CA SER A 70 -16.91 -11.24 4.52
C SER A 70 -15.67 -11.28 3.61
N HIS A 71 -15.90 -11.56 2.32
CA HIS A 71 -14.85 -11.70 1.30
C HIS A 71 -13.88 -10.49 1.19
N HIS A 72 -14.19 -9.35 1.82
CA HIS A 72 -13.37 -8.14 1.86
C HIS A 72 -12.70 -7.87 3.22
N ALA A 73 -12.98 -8.68 4.25
CA ALA A 73 -12.39 -8.54 5.58
C ALA A 73 -11.14 -9.40 5.79
N LEU A 74 -10.85 -10.35 4.89
CA LEU A 74 -9.68 -11.22 5.05
C LEU A 74 -8.35 -10.48 5.01
N THR A 75 -8.29 -9.27 4.43
CA THR A 75 -7.06 -8.48 4.34
C THR A 75 -7.09 -7.34 5.35
N VAL A 76 -6.08 -7.32 6.21
CA VAL A 76 -5.88 -6.31 7.26
C VAL A 76 -4.65 -5.48 6.89
N LEU A 77 -4.84 -4.16 6.85
CA LEU A 77 -3.75 -3.20 6.77
C LEU A 77 -3.34 -2.78 8.18
N THR A 78 -2.04 -2.72 8.42
CA THR A 78 -1.48 -2.34 9.72
C THR A 78 -0.63 -1.09 9.62
N CYS A 79 -0.64 -0.26 10.67
CA CYS A 79 0.24 0.90 10.75
C CYS A 79 1.71 0.46 10.69
N PRO A 80 2.56 1.09 9.84
CA PRO A 80 3.98 0.75 9.76
C PRO A 80 4.73 1.08 11.07
N ALA A 81 4.27 2.07 11.84
CA ALA A 81 4.77 2.38 13.18
C ALA A 81 4.20 1.44 14.27
N ASN A 82 3.43 0.41 13.90
CA ASN A 82 2.83 -0.58 14.79
C ASN A 82 2.06 0.02 15.98
N CYS A 83 1.37 1.15 15.76
CA CYS A 83 0.60 1.81 16.82
C CYS A 83 -0.59 0.96 17.29
N GLU A 84 -1.01 1.14 18.53
CA GLU A 84 -1.99 0.28 19.23
C GLU A 84 -3.30 0.06 18.47
N ASN A 85 -3.84 1.11 17.86
CA ASN A 85 -5.13 1.10 17.14
C ASN A 85 -4.94 1.15 15.61
N GLY A 86 -3.78 0.75 15.11
CA GLY A 86 -3.41 0.87 13.70
C GLY A 86 -3.86 -0.30 12.83
N PHE A 87 -5.15 -0.67 12.86
CA PHE A 87 -5.68 -1.79 12.07
C PHE A 87 -6.91 -1.37 11.28
N TRP A 88 -6.92 -1.69 9.98
CA TRP A 88 -8.00 -1.29 9.09
C TRP A 88 -8.35 -2.35 8.06
N HIS A 89 -9.64 -2.41 7.71
CA HIS A 89 -10.03 -3.01 6.44
C HIS A 89 -9.44 -2.21 5.29
N VAL A 90 -8.99 -2.90 4.23
CA VAL A 90 -8.45 -2.26 3.02
C VAL A 90 -9.40 -1.19 2.49
N ILE A 91 -10.69 -1.52 2.32
CA ILE A 91 -11.68 -0.59 1.76
C ILE A 91 -11.92 0.61 2.69
N CYS A 92 -11.95 0.41 4.00
CA CYS A 92 -12.16 1.50 4.96
C CYS A 92 -11.01 2.52 4.88
N LEU A 93 -9.77 2.03 4.89
CA LEU A 93 -8.62 2.92 4.80
C LEU A 93 -8.52 3.57 3.42
N ALA A 94 -8.82 2.83 2.35
CA ALA A 94 -8.85 3.39 0.99
C ALA A 94 -9.79 4.59 0.90
N LYS A 95 -11.04 4.42 1.35
CA LYS A 95 -12.04 5.50 1.35
C LYS A 95 -11.63 6.68 2.23
N HIS A 96 -10.93 6.44 3.33
CA HIS A 96 -10.47 7.51 4.22
C HIS A 96 -9.33 8.34 3.61
N LEU A 97 -8.40 7.68 2.91
CA LEU A 97 -7.23 8.33 2.30
C LEU A 97 -7.53 8.92 0.91
N THR A 98 -8.64 8.53 0.29
CA THR A 98 -9.11 9.13 -0.95
C THR A 98 -9.87 10.42 -0.67
N HIS A 99 -9.26 11.57 -0.94
CA HIS A 99 -9.82 12.89 -0.66
C HIS A 99 -10.76 13.44 -1.74
N ASN A 100 -10.69 12.93 -2.98
CA ASN A 100 -11.46 13.42 -4.12
C ASN A 100 -12.18 12.25 -4.79
N GLU A 101 -13.47 12.44 -5.12
CA GLU A 101 -14.31 11.44 -5.80
C GLU A 101 -13.78 11.03 -7.18
N GLN A 102 -12.88 11.83 -7.78
CA GLN A 102 -12.23 11.51 -9.05
C GLN A 102 -11.06 10.52 -8.91
N GLU A 103 -10.63 10.19 -7.68
CA GLU A 103 -9.49 9.32 -7.43
C GLU A 103 -9.95 7.95 -6.95
N LEU A 104 -9.72 6.90 -7.74
CA LEU A 104 -10.13 5.54 -7.36
C LEU A 104 -9.21 4.90 -6.32
N LEU A 105 -7.92 5.27 -6.32
CA LEU A 105 -6.90 4.71 -5.43
C LEU A 105 -6.28 5.82 -4.60
N PRO A 106 -6.15 5.67 -3.27
CA PRO A 106 -5.32 6.58 -2.48
C PRO A 106 -3.86 6.41 -2.88
N LEU A 107 -3.06 7.45 -2.67
CA LEU A 107 -1.62 7.39 -2.88
C LEU A 107 -0.88 7.38 -1.55
N ASN A 108 -1.14 8.38 -0.72
CA ASN A 108 -0.55 8.51 0.60
C ASN A 108 -1.51 9.20 1.58
N GLY A 109 -1.10 9.26 2.84
CA GLY A 109 -1.72 10.08 3.88
C GLY A 109 -1.15 9.73 5.25
N LEU A 110 -1.77 10.23 6.31
CA LEU A 110 -1.33 9.95 7.67
C LEU A 110 -2.16 8.82 8.29
N CYS A 111 -1.53 8.06 9.18
CA CYS A 111 -2.21 7.06 9.99
C CYS A 111 -3.39 7.71 10.74
N PRO A 112 -4.64 7.28 10.53
CA PRO A 112 -5.78 7.89 11.20
C PRO A 112 -5.76 7.72 12.72
N SER A 113 -5.05 6.70 13.22
CA SER A 113 -5.00 6.36 14.65
C SER A 113 -3.94 7.16 15.42
N CYS A 114 -2.69 7.20 14.93
CA CYS A 114 -1.59 7.86 15.64
C CYS A 114 -1.21 9.24 15.07
N LYS A 115 -1.69 9.59 13.88
CA LYS A 115 -1.42 10.85 13.15
C LYS A 115 0.06 11.16 12.88
N SER A 116 0.98 10.29 13.26
CA SER A 116 2.43 10.49 13.15
C SER A 116 3.09 9.66 12.06
N ALA A 117 2.51 8.51 11.70
CA ALA A 117 3.08 7.63 10.68
C ALA A 117 2.55 7.99 9.30
N ASP A 118 3.46 8.21 8.35
CA ASP A 118 3.13 8.30 6.94
C ASP A 118 2.71 6.94 6.40
N LEU A 119 1.63 6.95 5.63
CA LEU A 119 1.09 5.80 4.95
C LEU A 119 1.33 5.97 3.45
N LEU A 120 2.12 5.10 2.86
CA LEU A 120 2.22 4.97 1.41
C LEU A 120 1.39 3.76 0.98
N TRP A 121 0.36 3.99 0.16
CA TRP A 121 -0.62 2.96 -0.18
C TRP A 121 0.00 1.71 -0.84
N PRO A 122 0.90 1.84 -1.84
CA PRO A 122 1.68 0.72 -2.35
C PRO A 122 2.35 -0.16 -1.29
N ASP A 123 2.95 0.46 -0.28
CA ASP A 123 3.72 -0.26 0.74
C ASP A 123 2.81 -0.93 1.75
N LEU A 124 1.65 -0.33 2.05
CA LEU A 124 0.62 -0.97 2.87
C LEU A 124 0.08 -2.25 2.22
N LEU A 125 -0.18 -2.21 0.91
CA LEU A 125 -0.66 -3.39 0.18
C LEU A 125 0.41 -4.49 0.09
N LYS A 126 1.69 -4.13 -0.08
CA LYS A 126 2.80 -5.11 -0.04
C LYS A 126 2.92 -5.79 1.32
N ASN A 127 2.68 -5.06 2.40
CA ASN A 127 2.79 -5.55 3.79
C ASN A 127 1.44 -5.95 4.39
N GLN A 128 0.43 -6.20 3.55
CA GLN A 128 -0.89 -6.58 4.01
C GLN A 128 -0.86 -7.94 4.72
N LYS A 129 -1.70 -8.08 5.75
CA LYS A 129 -1.82 -9.33 6.51
C LYS A 129 -3.14 -10.00 6.20
N ARG A 130 -3.18 -11.32 6.24
CA ARG A 130 -4.40 -12.10 6.05
C ARG A 130 -4.93 -12.61 7.38
N LEU A 131 -6.22 -12.46 7.64
CA LEU A 131 -6.88 -13.15 8.74
C LEU A 131 -6.70 -14.65 8.56
N VAL A 132 -6.29 -15.31 9.63
CA VAL A 132 -6.18 -16.77 9.76
C VAL A 132 -7.15 -17.23 10.82
#